data_AF-A0A1Y2HB77-F1
#
_entry.id   AF-A0A1Y2HB77-F1
#
_cell.length_a   1.000
_cell.length_b   1.000
_cell.length_c   1.000
_cell.angle_alpha   90.00
_cell.angle_beta   90.00
_cell.angle_gamma   90.00
#
_symmetry.space_group_name_H-M   'P 1'
#
loop_
_entity.id
_entity.type
_entity.pdbx_description
1 polymer ?
#
loop_
_entity_poly.entity_id
_entity_poly.type
_entity_poly.pdbx_seq_one_letter_code
_entity_poly.pdbx_strand_id
1 'polypeptide(L)'
;MDLGVGIAVFAQGLVSGLRSSTHSTNPSVFASARRSLPLWILGFLRLALTKATNYDVHVVEYGVHWNFFFTLAAVGPLIALLKSATQLGDGPLALLVTVGPCSFLSWFIHGILSLFGYAAILLFANSTGAWLARKRDSLDDWRTAGSGMVLTGAALSYLVHYAWEVTQLDPISRRMANAGFVVWMVAFNVGALGLLLLVDCWIYALNGNGMLVFLLANVLTGLVNLSMDTHGR
;
A
#
# COMPACT_ATOMS: atom_id res chain seq x y z
N MET A 1 -7.50 12.97 0.44
CA MET A 1 -7.88 11.99 -0.60
C MET A 1 -8.15 10.65 0.08
N ASP A 2 -9.16 9.90 -0.36
CA ASP A 2 -9.58 8.62 0.24
C ASP A 2 -8.48 7.54 0.10
N LEU A 3 -7.52 7.57 1.03
CA LEU A 3 -6.36 6.68 1.15
C LEU A 3 -6.74 5.22 1.42
N GLY A 4 -7.89 4.98 2.06
CA GLY A 4 -8.21 3.69 2.68
C GLY A 4 -8.19 2.51 1.71
N VAL A 5 -8.69 2.71 0.49
CA VAL A 5 -8.71 1.68 -0.55
C VAL A 5 -7.31 1.31 -1.02
N GLY A 6 -6.49 2.31 -1.36
CA GLY A 6 -5.13 2.07 -1.85
C GLY A 6 -4.26 1.43 -0.77
N ILE A 7 -4.41 1.82 0.49
CA ILE A 7 -3.74 1.19 1.64
C ILE A 7 -4.19 -0.27 1.79
N ALA A 8 -5.50 -0.55 1.69
CA ALA A 8 -6.00 -1.92 1.81
C ALA A 8 -5.47 -2.84 0.70
N VAL A 9 -5.36 -2.35 -0.53
CA VAL A 9 -4.76 -3.09 -1.66
C VAL A 9 -3.26 -3.30 -1.44
N PHE A 10 -2.57 -2.24 -1.01
CA PHE A 10 -1.15 -2.32 -0.70
C PHE A 10 -0.87 -3.33 0.41
N ALA A 11 -1.64 -3.31 1.51
CA ALA A 11 -1.51 -4.26 2.62
C ALA A 11 -1.73 -5.71 2.17
N GLN A 12 -2.71 -5.96 1.31
CA GLN A 12 -2.94 -7.29 0.73
C GLN A 12 -1.73 -7.77 -0.10
N GLY A 13 -1.19 -6.90 -0.97
CA GLY A 13 -0.01 -7.21 -1.76
C GLY A 13 1.24 -7.42 -0.91
N LEU A 14 1.43 -6.62 0.14
CA LEU A 14 2.53 -6.74 1.09
C LEU A 14 2.53 -8.10 1.79
N VAL A 15 1.38 -8.52 2.32
CA VAL A 15 1.21 -9.83 2.97
C VAL A 15 1.44 -10.98 1.99
N SER A 16 0.98 -10.84 0.75
CA SER A 16 1.27 -11.80 -0.32
C SER A 16 2.78 -11.92 -0.57
N GLY A 17 3.50 -10.80 -0.62
CA GLY A 17 4.95 -10.78 -0.87
C GLY A 17 5.75 -11.41 0.25
N LEU A 18 5.38 -11.11 1.49
CA LEU A 18 5.97 -11.70 2.69
C LEU A 18 5.80 -13.23 2.71
N ARG A 19 4.62 -13.74 2.31
CA ARG A 19 4.34 -15.18 2.21
C ARG A 19 5.03 -15.86 1.03
N SER A 20 5.16 -15.16 -0.10
CA SER A 20 5.81 -15.70 -1.30
C SER A 20 7.31 -15.97 -1.07
N SER A 21 7.95 -15.26 -0.14
CA SER A 21 9.34 -15.50 0.23
C SER A 21 9.53 -16.79 1.06
N THR A 22 8.49 -17.30 1.71
CA THR A 22 8.56 -18.54 2.51
C THR A 22 8.04 -19.75 1.73
N HIS A 23 7.09 -19.56 0.81
CA HIS A 23 6.59 -20.60 -0.08
C HIS A 23 6.49 -20.12 -1.53
N SER A 24 7.39 -20.62 -2.39
CA SER A 24 7.32 -20.41 -3.84
C SER A 24 6.17 -21.24 -4.42
N THR A 25 5.00 -20.62 -4.57
CA THR A 25 3.91 -21.20 -5.34
C THR A 25 3.40 -20.16 -6.32
N ASN A 26 3.49 -20.44 -7.62
CA ASN A 26 2.81 -19.64 -8.62
C ASN A 26 1.30 -19.80 -8.40
N PRO A 27 0.56 -18.73 -8.07
CA PRO A 27 -0.87 -18.86 -7.84
C PRO A 27 -1.56 -19.16 -9.16
N SER A 28 -2.22 -20.31 -9.25
CA SER A 28 -3.17 -20.61 -10.32
C SER A 28 -4.25 -19.53 -10.37
N VAL A 29 -4.60 -19.09 -11.58
CA VAL A 29 -5.70 -18.13 -11.84
C VAL A 29 -6.98 -18.56 -11.11
N PHE A 30 -7.26 -19.87 -11.09
CA PHE A 30 -8.42 -20.45 -10.43
C PHE A 30 -8.35 -20.37 -8.90
N ALA A 31 -7.15 -20.56 -8.33
CA ALA A 31 -6.94 -20.40 -6.90
C ALA A 31 -7.09 -18.93 -6.47
N SER A 32 -6.61 -17.98 -7.28
CA SER A 32 -6.80 -16.54 -7.05
C SER A 32 -8.27 -16.14 -7.15
N ALA A 33 -9.01 -16.65 -8.13
CA ALA A 33 -10.45 -16.40 -8.28
C ALA A 33 -11.27 -16.97 -7.11
N ARG A 34 -10.90 -18.15 -6.60
CA ARG A 34 -11.55 -18.75 -5.42
C ARG A 34 -11.31 -17.92 -4.15
N ARG A 35 -10.12 -17.34 -3.99
CA ARG A 35 -9.78 -16.49 -2.84
C ARG A 35 -10.51 -15.15 -2.85
N SER A 36 -10.93 -14.66 -4.03
CA SER A 36 -11.71 -13.43 -4.15
C SER A 36 -13.24 -13.63 -4.04
N LEU A 37 -13.73 -14.85 -3.79
CA LEU A 37 -15.17 -15.13 -3.62
C LEU A 37 -15.88 -14.26 -2.56
N PRO A 38 -15.32 -14.01 -1.36
CA PRO A 38 -15.98 -13.15 -0.38
C PRO A 38 -16.20 -11.72 -0.90
N LEU A 39 -15.27 -11.20 -1.71
CA LEU A 39 -15.38 -9.88 -2.31
C LEU A 39 -16.45 -9.85 -3.41
N TRP A 40 -16.55 -10.91 -4.22
CA TRP A 40 -17.65 -11.06 -5.17
C TRP A 40 -19.01 -11.04 -4.46
N ILE A 41 -19.16 -11.79 -3.36
CA ILE A 41 -20.40 -11.84 -2.57
C ILE A 41 -20.75 -10.45 -2.01
N LEU A 42 -19.77 -9.75 -1.43
CA LEU A 42 -19.96 -8.38 -0.93
C LEU A 42 -20.34 -7.40 -2.04
N GLY A 43 -19.78 -7.57 -3.25
CA GLY A 43 -20.14 -6.78 -4.42
C GLY A 43 -21.60 -6.98 -4.84
N PHE A 44 -22.06 -8.22 -4.91
CA PHE A 44 -23.47 -8.52 -5.21
C PHE A 44 -24.41 -8.06 -4.09
N LEU A 45 -24.02 -8.25 -2.83
CA LEU A 45 -24.79 -7.79 -1.68
C LEU A 45 -24.96 -6.27 -1.70
N ARG A 46 -23.89 -5.52 -1.97
CA ARG A 46 -23.95 -4.07 -2.13
C ARG A 46 -24.92 -3.66 -3.22
N LEU A 47 -24.87 -4.29 -4.40
CA LEU A 47 -25.79 -4.01 -5.50
C LEU A 47 -27.25 -4.26 -5.10
N ALA A 48 -27.52 -5.39 -4.45
CA ALA A 48 -28.86 -5.76 -4.01
C ALA A 48 -29.40 -4.73 -2.99
N LEU A 49 -28.59 -4.37 -1.99
CA LEU A 49 -28.96 -3.38 -0.98
C LEU A 49 -29.22 -2.00 -1.59
N THR A 50 -28.34 -1.51 -2.46
CA THR A 50 -28.51 -0.20 -3.09
C THR A 50 -29.76 -0.13 -3.98
N LYS A 51 -30.10 -1.24 -4.65
CA LYS A 51 -31.35 -1.34 -5.41
C LYS A 51 -32.57 -1.45 -4.50
N ALA A 52 -32.46 -2.16 -3.38
CA ALA A 52 -33.54 -2.32 -2.42
C ALA A 52 -33.89 -1.02 -1.67
N THR A 53 -32.89 -0.17 -1.39
CA THR A 53 -33.09 1.08 -0.65
C THR A 53 -33.40 2.29 -1.55
N ASN A 54 -33.54 2.12 -2.88
CA ASN A 54 -33.64 3.21 -3.86
C ASN A 54 -32.63 4.34 -3.58
N TYR A 55 -31.41 3.97 -3.20
CA TYR A 55 -30.37 4.94 -2.88
C TYR A 55 -29.81 5.50 -4.19
N ASP A 56 -29.72 6.82 -4.32
CA ASP A 56 -29.14 7.45 -5.49
C ASP A 56 -27.65 7.12 -5.58
N VAL A 57 -27.34 6.14 -6.43
CA VAL A 57 -25.96 5.75 -6.72
C VAL A 57 -25.38 6.76 -7.70
N HIS A 58 -24.27 7.39 -7.34
CA HIS A 58 -23.50 8.22 -8.26
C HIS A 58 -22.94 7.36 -9.42
N VAL A 59 -23.73 7.25 -10.51
CA VAL A 59 -23.45 6.44 -11.71
C VAL A 59 -22.11 6.81 -12.36
N VAL A 60 -21.64 8.03 -12.12
CA VAL A 60 -20.40 8.59 -12.68
C VAL A 60 -19.13 7.93 -12.14
N GLU A 61 -19.17 7.25 -10.98
CA GLU A 61 -17.94 6.68 -10.40
C GLU A 61 -17.55 5.30 -10.98
N TYR A 62 -18.50 4.38 -11.12
CA TYR A 62 -18.24 3.01 -11.58
C TYR A 62 -19.26 2.49 -12.61
N GLY A 63 -20.35 3.24 -12.87
CA GLY A 63 -21.49 2.77 -13.65
C GLY A 63 -22.58 2.13 -12.78
N VAL A 64 -23.71 1.78 -13.41
CA VAL A 64 -24.95 1.37 -12.71
C VAL A 64 -24.82 0.01 -12.00
N HIS A 65 -23.93 -0.86 -12.49
CA HIS A 65 -23.82 -2.24 -12.01
C HIS A 65 -22.43 -2.63 -11.54
N TRP A 66 -21.41 -1.80 -11.76
CA TRP A 66 -20.06 -2.09 -11.32
C TRP A 66 -19.79 -1.40 -9.98
N ASN A 67 -19.04 -2.06 -9.11
CA ASN A 67 -18.68 -1.50 -7.82
C ASN A 67 -17.22 -1.84 -7.48
N PHE A 68 -16.74 -1.15 -6.45
CA PHE A 68 -15.38 -1.29 -5.95
C PHE A 68 -15.04 -2.72 -5.45
N PHE A 69 -16.00 -3.51 -4.99
CA PHE A 69 -15.71 -4.89 -4.57
C PHE A 69 -15.42 -5.78 -5.77
N PHE A 70 -16.10 -5.55 -6.91
CA PHE A 70 -15.79 -6.25 -8.15
C PHE A 70 -14.43 -5.87 -8.71
N THR A 71 -13.99 -4.62 -8.57
CA THR A 71 -12.63 -4.25 -8.97
C THR A 71 -11.60 -5.03 -8.15
N LEU A 72 -11.70 -5.02 -6.82
CA LEU A 72 -10.80 -5.81 -5.96
C LEU A 72 -10.84 -7.31 -6.29
N ALA A 73 -12.02 -7.86 -6.55
CA ALA A 73 -12.19 -9.28 -6.79
C ALA A 73 -11.57 -9.74 -8.12
N ALA A 74 -11.50 -8.85 -9.11
CA ALA A 74 -10.91 -9.09 -10.43
C ALA A 74 -9.39 -8.84 -10.50
N VAL A 75 -8.82 -8.05 -9.59
CA VAL A 75 -7.37 -7.75 -9.56
C VAL A 75 -6.51 -9.02 -9.44
N GLY A 76 -6.88 -9.95 -8.56
CA GLY A 76 -6.14 -11.19 -8.35
C GLY A 76 -6.03 -12.06 -9.62
N PRO A 77 -7.16 -12.42 -10.27
CA PRO A 77 -7.17 -13.09 -11.56
C PRO A 77 -6.39 -12.34 -12.66
N LEU A 78 -6.53 -11.02 -12.72
CA LEU A 78 -5.82 -10.18 -13.69
C LEU A 78 -4.30 -10.30 -13.54
N ILE A 79 -3.78 -10.24 -12.32
CA ILE A 79 -2.34 -10.38 -12.05
C ILE A 79 -1.84 -11.77 -12.46
N ALA A 80 -2.59 -12.83 -12.15
CA ALA A 80 -2.22 -14.19 -12.54
C ALA A 80 -2.17 -14.35 -14.07
N LEU A 81 -3.11 -13.73 -14.79
CA LEU A 81 -3.09 -13.69 -16.26
C LEU A 81 -1.89 -12.90 -16.80
N LEU A 82 -1.63 -11.71 -16.28
CA LEU A 82 -0.51 -10.85 -16.69
C LEU A 82 0.85 -11.52 -16.45
N LYS A 83 1.01 -12.20 -15.32
CA LYS A 83 2.20 -13.00 -15.02
C LYS A 83 2.37 -14.16 -16.00
N SER A 84 1.28 -14.87 -16.31
CA SER A 84 1.30 -15.96 -17.30
C SER A 84 1.65 -15.45 -18.70
N ALA A 85 1.22 -14.25 -19.07
CA ALA A 85 1.44 -13.68 -20.39
C ALA A 85 2.85 -13.10 -20.58
N THR A 86 3.39 -12.43 -19.56
CA THR A 86 4.65 -11.68 -19.68
C THR A 86 5.86 -12.40 -19.10
N GLN A 87 5.66 -13.38 -18.21
CA GLN A 87 6.73 -14.08 -17.46
C GLN A 87 7.67 -13.13 -16.68
N LEU A 88 7.26 -11.87 -16.47
CA LEU A 88 8.02 -10.87 -15.75
C LEU A 88 7.87 -11.04 -14.23
N GLY A 89 8.93 -10.68 -13.50
CA GLY A 89 8.86 -10.52 -12.05
C GLY A 89 7.95 -9.37 -11.63
N ASP A 90 7.55 -9.33 -10.35
CA ASP A 90 6.55 -8.39 -9.85
C ASP A 90 6.90 -6.91 -10.06
N GLY A 91 8.17 -6.54 -9.85
CA GLY A 91 8.64 -5.15 -10.01
C GLY A 91 8.55 -4.66 -11.46
N PRO A 92 9.19 -5.34 -12.44
CA PRO A 92 9.07 -4.99 -13.85
C PRO A 92 7.63 -5.00 -14.37
N LEU A 93 6.82 -5.98 -13.93
CA LEU A 93 5.41 -6.05 -14.30
C LEU A 93 4.62 -4.87 -13.74
N ALA A 94 4.88 -4.45 -12.49
CA ALA A 94 4.25 -3.28 -11.90
C ALA A 94 4.56 -2.01 -12.69
N LEU A 95 5.82 -1.82 -13.11
CA LEU A 95 6.23 -0.68 -13.93
C LEU A 95 5.54 -0.71 -15.31
N LEU A 96 5.51 -1.86 -15.97
CA LEU A 96 4.85 -2.04 -17.27
C LEU A 96 3.34 -1.73 -17.17
N VAL A 97 2.68 -2.18 -16.11
CA VAL A 97 1.24 -1.93 -15.88
C VAL A 97 0.95 -0.49 -15.45
N THR A 98 1.93 0.21 -14.86
CA THR A 98 1.79 1.63 -14.51
C THR A 98 1.97 2.53 -15.73
N VAL A 99 2.94 2.22 -16.61
CA VAL A 99 3.29 3.05 -17.78
C VAL A 99 2.48 2.68 -19.02
N GLY A 100 2.29 1.39 -19.29
CA GLY A 100 1.71 0.88 -20.54
C GLY A 100 0.27 1.34 -20.81
N PRO A 101 -0.68 1.10 -19.89
CA PRO A 101 -2.08 1.52 -20.06
C PRO A 101 -2.26 3.05 -20.11
N CYS A 102 -1.35 3.83 -19.51
CA CYS A 102 -1.39 5.29 -19.51
C CYS A 102 -1.11 5.91 -20.89
N SER A 103 -0.32 5.25 -21.74
CA SER A 103 0.07 5.80 -23.05
C SER A 103 -0.94 5.51 -24.17
N PHE A 104 -1.71 4.42 -24.07
CA PHE A 104 -2.55 3.92 -25.17
C PHE A 104 -4.06 3.88 -24.86
N LEU A 105 -4.46 3.80 -23.59
CA LEU A 105 -5.85 3.49 -23.20
C LEU A 105 -6.58 4.59 -22.38
N SER A 106 -5.97 5.75 -22.15
CA SER A 106 -6.60 6.86 -21.42
C SER A 106 -7.93 7.35 -22.04
N TRP A 107 -8.20 6.98 -23.30
CA TRP A 107 -9.40 7.35 -24.05
C TRP A 107 -10.61 6.41 -23.87
N PHE A 108 -10.47 5.22 -23.24
CA PHE A 108 -11.56 4.23 -23.16
C PHE A 108 -11.87 3.77 -21.71
N ILE A 109 -13.02 4.25 -21.19
CA ILE A 109 -13.85 3.72 -20.08
C ILE A 109 -13.20 3.64 -18.67
N HIS A 110 -13.74 4.47 -17.76
CA HIS A 110 -13.24 4.79 -16.41
C HIS A 110 -13.26 3.68 -15.33
N GLY A 111 -13.95 2.55 -15.53
CA GLY A 111 -14.13 1.52 -14.48
C GLY A 111 -13.15 0.34 -14.55
N ILE A 112 -13.05 -0.29 -15.73
CA ILE A 112 -12.20 -1.47 -15.97
C ILE A 112 -10.73 -1.08 -15.97
N LEU A 113 -10.37 0.12 -16.42
CA LEU A 113 -8.98 0.56 -16.46
C LEU A 113 -8.37 0.74 -15.06
N SER A 114 -9.19 1.10 -14.06
CA SER A 114 -8.76 1.22 -12.67
C SER A 114 -8.21 -0.09 -12.11
N LEU A 115 -8.60 -1.25 -12.69
CA LEU A 115 -8.06 -2.56 -12.35
C LEU A 115 -6.54 -2.63 -12.53
N PHE A 116 -6.02 -2.02 -13.60
CA PHE A 116 -4.59 -2.02 -13.88
C PHE A 116 -3.82 -1.17 -12.85
N GLY A 117 -4.34 -0.01 -12.46
CA GLY A 117 -3.75 0.80 -11.40
C GLY A 117 -3.71 0.07 -10.06
N TYR A 118 -4.81 -0.58 -9.65
CA TYR A 118 -4.82 -1.39 -8.43
C TYR A 118 -3.93 -2.64 -8.53
N ALA A 119 -3.85 -3.26 -9.70
CA ALA A 119 -2.92 -4.36 -9.94
C ALA A 119 -1.46 -3.92 -9.81
N ALA A 120 -1.10 -2.74 -10.30
CA ALA A 120 0.22 -2.16 -10.14
C ALA A 120 0.56 -1.91 -8.67
N ILE A 121 -0.36 -1.31 -7.88
CA ILE A 121 -0.18 -1.11 -6.43
C ILE A 121 0.09 -2.45 -5.73
N LEU A 122 -0.68 -3.49 -6.07
CA LEU A 122 -0.52 -4.82 -5.47
C LEU A 122 0.83 -5.44 -5.83
N LEU A 123 1.26 -5.37 -7.10
CA LEU A 123 2.55 -5.89 -7.55
C LEU A 123 3.73 -5.15 -6.92
N PHE A 124 3.67 -3.82 -6.79
CA PHE A 124 4.67 -3.04 -6.05
C PHE A 124 4.73 -3.49 -4.60
N ALA A 125 3.57 -3.62 -3.94
CA ALA A 125 3.52 -4.09 -2.57
C ALA A 125 4.04 -5.52 -2.40
N ASN A 126 3.79 -6.42 -3.36
CA ASN A 126 4.32 -7.79 -3.36
C ASN A 126 5.85 -7.78 -3.44
N SER A 127 6.41 -6.94 -4.31
CA SER A 127 7.86 -6.72 -4.41
C SER A 127 8.45 -6.17 -3.11
N THR A 128 7.82 -5.16 -2.52
CA THR A 128 8.22 -4.59 -1.21
C THR A 128 8.17 -5.65 -0.11
N GLY A 129 7.12 -6.48 -0.07
CA GLY A 129 6.96 -7.55 0.91
C GLY A 129 8.02 -8.63 0.76
N ALA A 130 8.33 -9.05 -0.47
CA ALA A 130 9.39 -10.02 -0.74
C ALA A 130 10.79 -9.47 -0.37
N TRP A 131 11.02 -8.17 -0.59
CA TRP A 131 12.25 -7.51 -0.15
C TRP A 131 12.34 -7.39 1.38
N LEU A 132 11.21 -7.13 2.04
CA LEU A 132 11.15 -7.03 3.50
C LEU A 132 11.40 -8.38 4.17
N ALA A 133 10.93 -9.48 3.57
CA ALA A 133 11.12 -10.84 4.05
C ALA A 133 12.58 -11.34 4.03
N ARG A 134 13.51 -10.61 3.38
CA ARG A 134 14.93 -10.98 3.38
C ARG A 134 15.48 -10.96 4.80
N LYS A 135 16.20 -12.03 5.17
CA LYS A 135 16.84 -12.14 6.48
C LYS A 135 17.89 -11.03 6.64
N ARG A 136 17.84 -10.34 7.78
CA ARG A 136 18.79 -9.31 8.20
C ARG A 136 19.15 -9.61 9.65
N ASP A 137 20.44 -9.79 9.90
CA ASP A 137 20.95 -10.25 11.20
C ASP A 137 21.37 -9.08 12.11
N SER A 138 21.67 -7.90 11.56
CA SER A 138 22.07 -6.71 12.32
C SER A 138 20.96 -5.65 12.43
N LEU A 139 20.91 -4.94 13.56
CA LEU A 139 20.06 -3.75 13.72
C LEU A 139 20.40 -2.64 12.74
N ASP A 140 21.70 -2.47 12.43
CA ASP A 140 22.12 -1.42 11.51
C ASP A 140 21.68 -1.72 10.07
N ASP A 141 21.53 -3.00 9.71
CA ASP A 141 20.94 -3.41 8.44
C ASP A 141 19.45 -3.03 8.39
N TRP A 142 18.72 -3.25 9.49
CA TRP A 142 17.32 -2.86 9.60
C TRP A 142 17.11 -1.35 9.60
N ARG A 143 17.99 -0.59 10.26
CA ARG A 143 17.99 0.88 10.24
C ARG A 143 18.28 1.42 8.85
N THR A 144 19.27 0.86 8.16
CA THR A 144 19.62 1.25 6.79
C THR A 144 18.48 0.92 5.83
N ALA A 145 17.86 -0.25 5.98
CA ALA A 145 16.67 -0.65 5.24
C ALA A 145 15.49 0.32 5.47
N GLY A 146 15.16 0.61 6.73
CA GLY A 146 14.09 1.55 7.09
C GLY A 146 14.35 2.96 6.55
N SER A 147 15.57 3.47 6.72
CA SER A 147 15.99 4.79 6.19
C SER A 147 15.90 4.83 4.68
N GLY A 148 16.35 3.78 3.99
CA GLY A 148 16.25 3.65 2.54
C GLY A 148 14.80 3.64 2.03
N MET A 149 13.88 2.99 2.73
CA MET A 149 12.45 3.03 2.41
C MET A 149 11.85 4.43 2.59
N VAL A 150 12.19 5.14 3.67
CA VAL A 150 11.76 6.53 3.89
C VAL A 150 12.27 7.45 2.78
N LEU A 151 13.56 7.36 2.43
CA LEU A 151 14.16 8.15 1.36
C LEU A 151 13.52 7.85 0.01
N THR A 152 13.26 6.57 -0.29
CA THR A 152 12.58 6.17 -1.53
C THR A 152 11.16 6.71 -1.57
N GLY A 153 10.41 6.62 -0.47
CA GLY A 153 9.07 7.20 -0.36
C GLY A 153 9.08 8.72 -0.59
N ALA A 154 9.99 9.43 0.08
CA ALA A 154 10.14 10.88 -0.06
C ALA A 154 10.53 11.29 -1.49
N ALA A 155 11.47 10.58 -2.12
CA ALA A 155 11.90 10.83 -3.49
C ALA A 155 10.76 10.62 -4.50
N LEU A 156 9.98 9.54 -4.35
CA LEU A 156 8.83 9.28 -5.21
C LEU A 156 7.71 10.31 -5.00
N SER A 157 7.44 10.72 -3.76
CA SER A 157 6.50 11.79 -3.47
C SER A 157 6.94 13.11 -4.11
N TYR A 158 8.21 13.48 -3.97
CA TYR A 158 8.77 14.67 -4.64
C TYR A 158 8.65 14.59 -6.16
N LEU A 159 8.96 13.43 -6.76
CA LEU A 159 8.84 13.23 -8.21
C LEU A 159 7.40 13.40 -8.70
N VAL A 160 6.41 12.90 -7.94
CA VAL A 160 4.99 13.08 -8.28
C VAL A 160 4.59 14.55 -8.20
N HIS A 161 5.03 15.26 -7.16
CA HIS A 161 4.78 16.70 -7.03
C HIS A 161 5.45 17.51 -8.15
N TYR A 162 6.69 17.19 -8.48
CA TYR A 162 7.41 17.83 -9.57
C TYR A 162 6.76 17.53 -10.94
N ALA A 163 6.38 16.28 -11.19
CA ALA A 163 5.69 15.89 -12.43
C ALA A 163 4.34 16.60 -12.56
N TRP A 164 3.60 16.73 -11.46
CA TRP A 164 2.36 17.51 -11.39
C TRP A 164 2.57 18.96 -11.82
N GLU A 165 3.60 19.61 -11.26
CA GLU A 165 3.92 21.01 -11.57
C GLU A 165 4.36 21.22 -13.03
N VAL A 166 5.18 20.31 -13.58
CA VAL A 166 5.74 20.45 -14.93
C VAL A 166 4.74 20.12 -16.03
N THR A 167 3.92 19.09 -15.83
CA THR A 167 3.12 18.53 -16.93
C THR A 167 1.70 19.10 -17.02
N GLN A 168 1.21 19.74 -15.95
CA GLN A 168 -0.21 20.10 -15.80
C GLN A 168 -1.17 18.97 -16.19
N LEU A 169 -0.74 17.71 -16.06
CA LEU A 169 -1.54 16.54 -16.36
C LEU A 169 -2.74 16.44 -15.42
N ASP A 170 -3.72 15.64 -15.82
CA ASP A 170 -4.97 15.43 -15.09
C ASP A 170 -4.75 15.19 -13.58
N PRO A 171 -5.61 15.77 -12.72
CA PRO A 171 -5.60 15.55 -11.27
C PRO A 171 -5.43 14.09 -10.89
N ILE A 172 -4.61 13.84 -9.86
CA ILE A 172 -4.41 12.53 -9.26
C ILE A 172 -5.79 11.92 -8.97
N SER A 173 -6.21 10.96 -9.80
CA SER A 173 -7.60 10.52 -9.84
C SER A 173 -7.72 9.11 -9.30
N ARG A 174 -8.34 9.02 -8.12
CA ARG A 174 -8.72 7.75 -7.45
C ARG A 174 -9.62 6.86 -8.30
N ARG A 175 -10.46 7.47 -9.16
CA ARG A 175 -11.46 6.76 -9.97
C ARG A 175 -10.80 6.03 -11.12
N MET A 176 -9.79 6.67 -11.72
CA MET A 176 -9.01 6.10 -12.82
C MET A 176 -7.83 5.25 -12.34
N ALA A 177 -7.46 5.36 -11.06
CA ALA A 177 -6.22 4.82 -10.50
C ALA A 177 -5.02 5.12 -11.42
N ASN A 178 -4.89 6.40 -11.80
CA ASN A 178 -3.89 6.85 -12.76
C ASN A 178 -2.45 6.66 -12.24
N ALA A 179 -1.45 6.78 -13.13
CA ALA A 179 -0.04 6.58 -12.76
C ALA A 179 0.39 7.47 -11.57
N GLY A 180 -0.04 8.74 -11.54
CA GLY A 180 0.22 9.64 -10.41
C GLY A 180 -0.35 9.11 -9.09
N PHE A 181 -1.56 8.54 -9.11
CA PHE A 181 -2.17 7.90 -7.94
C PHE A 181 -1.40 6.65 -7.51
N VAL A 182 -1.01 5.78 -8.44
CA VAL A 182 -0.23 4.58 -8.14
C VAL A 182 1.10 4.94 -7.47
N VAL A 183 1.87 5.86 -8.07
CA VAL A 183 3.17 6.28 -7.53
C VAL A 183 3.00 6.93 -6.17
N TRP A 184 2.00 7.81 -6.00
CA TRP A 184 1.72 8.45 -4.70
C TRP A 184 1.34 7.42 -3.62
N MET A 185 0.47 6.46 -3.94
CA MET A 185 0.07 5.40 -3.01
C MET A 185 1.26 4.53 -2.61
N VAL A 186 2.12 4.14 -3.55
CA VAL A 186 3.32 3.36 -3.28
C VAL A 186 4.30 4.16 -2.43
N ALA A 187 4.55 5.42 -2.77
CA ALA A 187 5.43 6.33 -2.04
C ALA A 187 4.99 6.48 -0.58
N PHE A 188 3.70 6.76 -0.35
CA PHE A 188 3.13 6.91 0.98
C PHE A 188 3.28 5.63 1.81
N ASN A 189 2.88 4.47 1.27
CA ASN A 189 2.92 3.22 2.04
C ASN A 189 4.35 2.72 2.29
N VAL A 190 5.25 2.84 1.32
CA VAL A 190 6.67 2.47 1.50
C VAL A 190 7.35 3.38 2.51
N GLY A 191 7.09 4.70 2.44
CA GLY A 191 7.60 5.65 3.42
C GLY A 191 7.06 5.38 4.83
N ALA A 192 5.75 5.12 4.97
CA ALA A 192 5.13 4.79 6.24
C ALA A 192 5.69 3.49 6.85
N LEU A 193 5.88 2.44 6.04
CA LEU A 193 6.55 1.22 6.49
C LEU A 193 7.99 1.48 6.93
N GLY A 194 8.73 2.31 6.19
CA GLY A 194 10.09 2.72 6.58
C GLY A 194 10.11 3.39 7.95
N LEU A 195 9.18 4.31 8.22
CA LEU A 195 9.04 4.96 9.53
C LEU A 195 8.71 3.96 10.64
N LEU A 196 7.77 3.04 10.40
CA LEU A 196 7.41 2.01 11.37
C LEU A 196 8.63 1.13 11.72
N LEU A 197 9.41 0.72 10.72
CA LEU A 197 10.63 -0.06 10.96
C LEU A 197 11.68 0.71 11.76
N LEU A 198 11.82 2.02 11.53
CA LEU A 198 12.73 2.85 12.31
C LEU A 198 12.27 2.99 13.77
N VAL A 199 10.96 3.11 14.00
CA VAL A 199 10.37 3.09 15.35
C VAL A 199 10.68 1.76 16.03
N ASP A 200 10.48 0.63 15.35
CA ASP A 200 10.79 -0.69 15.90
C ASP A 200 12.29 -0.84 16.23
N CYS A 201 13.17 -0.36 15.35
CA CYS A 201 14.62 -0.36 15.59
C CYS A 201 14.99 0.51 16.81
N TRP A 202 14.30 1.63 17.00
CA TRP A 202 14.51 2.52 18.14
C TRP A 202 14.06 1.85 19.44
N ILE A 203 12.88 1.23 19.44
CA ILE A 203 12.36 0.47 20.58
C ILE A 203 13.32 -0.69 20.94
N TYR A 204 13.81 -1.44 19.95
CA TYR A 204 14.77 -2.51 20.21
C TYR A 204 16.06 -1.99 20.85
N ALA A 205 16.59 -0.87 20.36
CA ALA A 205 17.80 -0.25 20.92
C ALA A 205 17.59 0.29 22.35
N LEU A 206 16.40 0.80 22.67
CA LEU A 206 16.03 1.19 24.03
C LEU A 206 15.97 -0.02 24.96
N ASN A 207 15.34 -1.11 24.51
CA ASN A 207 15.24 -2.34 25.30
C ASN A 207 16.61 -2.95 25.63
N GLY A 208 17.59 -2.83 24.71
CA GLY A 208 18.97 -3.23 24.98
C GLY A 208 19.67 -2.41 26.08
N ASN A 209 19.17 -1.21 26.39
CA ASN A 209 19.74 -0.28 27.38
C ASN A 209 18.80 -0.03 28.56
N GLY A 210 18.02 -1.03 28.97
CA GLY A 210 16.99 -0.89 30.01
C GLY A 210 17.48 -0.25 31.32
N MET A 211 18.72 -0.51 31.74
CA MET A 211 19.32 0.12 32.92
C MET A 211 19.51 1.64 32.75
N LEU A 212 19.92 2.10 31.58
CA LEU A 212 20.08 3.52 31.29
C LEU A 212 18.71 4.20 31.26
N VAL A 213 17.71 3.58 30.65
CA VAL A 213 16.32 4.07 30.65
C VAL A 213 15.77 4.15 32.08
N PHE A 214 16.04 3.14 32.92
CA PHE A 214 15.66 3.14 34.33
C PHE A 214 16.33 4.29 35.12
N LEU A 215 17.63 4.50 34.95
CA LEU A 215 18.35 5.59 35.60
C LEU A 215 17.84 6.96 35.15
N LEU A 216 17.63 7.16 33.84
CA LEU A 216 17.05 8.39 33.31
C LEU A 216 15.65 8.63 33.86
N ALA A 217 14.80 7.61 33.92
CA ALA A 217 13.46 7.73 34.49
C ALA A 217 13.51 8.19 35.94
N ASN A 218 14.37 7.58 36.78
CA ASN A 218 14.53 7.97 38.19
C ASN A 218 15.03 9.41 38.34
N VAL A 219 16.00 9.83 37.54
CA VAL A 219 16.51 11.21 37.56
C VAL A 219 15.42 12.20 37.12
N LEU A 220 14.69 11.90 36.04
CA LEU A 220 13.61 12.75 35.56
C LEU A 220 12.46 12.85 36.57
N THR A 221 12.07 11.75 37.21
CA THR A 221 11.07 11.80 38.30
C THR A 221 11.57 12.60 39.50
N GLY A 222 12.86 12.50 39.83
CA GLY A 222 13.47 13.33 40.86
C GLY A 222 13.43 14.82 40.50
N LEU A 223 13.73 15.17 39.25
CA LEU A 223 13.66 16.54 38.76
C LEU A 223 12.23 17.10 38.78
N VAL A 224 11.24 16.31 38.38
CA VAL A 224 9.82 16.71 38.44
C VAL A 224 9.38 16.92 39.90
N ASN A 225 9.79 16.04 40.81
CA ASN A 225 9.49 16.18 42.24
C ASN A 225 10.14 17.42 42.85
N LEU A 226 11.30 17.84 42.35
CA LEU A 226 11.97 19.08 42.77
C LEU A 226 11.36 20.33 42.11
N SER A 227 10.75 20.19 40.93
CA SER A 227 10.14 21.31 40.21
C SER A 227 8.67 21.56 40.57
N MET A 228 7.96 20.54 41.06
CA MET A 228 6.59 20.66 41.53
C MET A 228 6.58 20.84 43.04
N ASP A 229 6.18 22.03 43.49
CA ASP A 229 6.03 22.33 44.90
C ASP A 229 4.80 21.59 45.46
N THR A 230 5.04 20.36 45.91
CA THR A 230 4.01 19.48 46.50
C THR A 230 3.89 19.67 48.00
N HIS A 231 4.78 20.46 48.60
CA HIS A 231 4.66 20.90 49.98
C HIS A 231 3.92 22.23 50.01
N GLY A 232 2.58 22.18 50.10
CA GLY A 232 1.79 23.33 50.48
C GLY A 232 2.30 23.93 51.79
N ARG A 233 3.05 25.03 51.68
CA ARG A 233 3.18 26.11 52.66
C ARG A 233 2.75 27.40 51.99
#